data_AF-A0AAN1Q1L0-F1
#
_entry.id   AF-A0AAN1Q1L0-F1
#
_cell.length_a   1.000
_cell.length_b   1.000
_cell.length_c   1.000
_cell.angle_alpha   90.00
_cell.angle_beta   90.00
_cell.angle_gamma   90.00
#
_symmetry.space_group_name_H-M   'P 1'
#
loop_
_entity.id
_entity.type
_entity.pdbx_description
1 polymer ?
#
loop_
_entity_poly.entity_id
_entity_poly.type
_entity_poly.pdbx_seq_one_letter_code
_entity_poly.pdbx_strand_id
1 'polypeptide(L)'
;MFTNQDFDIFNDQTLAGRMHLIKTVIDPKFEQLAPTIIANLQTPGEPPFYAHVAKHLRRFKNPPVDTWVAFSQNKRSYKAWPHFELGLWPDRLFIYFDILDECKPAVQAQMQLADLAPRLLALPTGFVISNNHGVPTTESATPANITQAIKKFDQYKHSELVVGRAVGVNDPLFEDADALNQLIITTFKQLLPIYQPVMAAVSAAHED
;
A
#
# COMPACT_ATOMS: atom_id res chain seq x y z
N MET A 1 15.34 -5.12 9.21
CA MET A 1 15.50 -4.23 8.04
C MET A 1 15.44 -5.03 6.74
N PHE A 2 14.86 -4.48 5.67
CA PHE A 2 14.88 -5.10 4.34
C PHE A 2 16.25 -4.97 3.67
N THR A 3 16.62 -5.97 2.88
CA THR A 3 17.91 -6.12 2.18
C THR A 3 17.67 -6.73 0.80
N ASN A 4 18.66 -6.66 -0.10
CA ASN A 4 18.55 -7.29 -1.42
C ASN A 4 18.29 -8.80 -1.39
N GLN A 5 18.76 -9.52 -0.37
CA GLN A 5 18.51 -10.96 -0.22
C GLN A 5 17.04 -11.30 0.09
N ASP A 6 16.25 -10.34 0.56
CA ASP A 6 14.83 -10.59 0.86
C ASP A 6 14.00 -10.89 -0.38
N PHE A 7 14.47 -10.47 -1.56
CA PHE A 7 13.82 -10.77 -2.83
C PHE A 7 14.04 -12.23 -3.27
N ASP A 8 15.02 -12.93 -2.70
CA ASP A 8 15.30 -14.34 -3.05
C ASP A 8 14.16 -15.28 -2.64
N ILE A 9 13.25 -14.86 -1.75
CA ILE A 9 12.07 -15.66 -1.41
C ILE A 9 11.20 -15.99 -2.63
N PHE A 10 11.22 -15.14 -3.65
CA PHE A 10 10.43 -15.31 -4.86
C PHE A 10 11.03 -16.35 -5.81
N ASN A 11 12.29 -16.76 -5.58
CA ASN A 11 12.94 -17.83 -6.35
C ASN A 11 12.35 -19.21 -6.04
N ASP A 12 11.78 -19.41 -4.85
CA ASP A 12 11.03 -20.63 -4.54
C ASP A 12 9.70 -20.62 -5.30
N GLN A 13 9.56 -21.55 -6.25
CA GLN A 13 8.38 -21.65 -7.12
C GLN A 13 7.25 -22.50 -6.50
N THR A 14 7.43 -23.01 -5.28
CA THR A 14 6.42 -23.81 -4.59
C THR A 14 5.62 -22.95 -3.62
N LEU A 15 4.31 -23.24 -3.49
CA LEU A 15 3.45 -22.57 -2.50
C LEU A 15 3.98 -22.78 -1.08
N ALA A 16 4.34 -24.01 -0.73
CA ALA A 16 4.79 -24.35 0.62
C ALA A 16 6.12 -23.65 0.97
N GLY A 17 7.10 -23.70 0.06
CA GLY A 17 8.41 -23.12 0.27
C GLY A 17 8.38 -21.59 0.31
N ARG A 18 7.69 -20.94 -0.63
CA ARG A 18 7.53 -19.47 -0.59
C ARG A 18 6.75 -19.00 0.64
N MET A 19 5.68 -19.70 1.03
CA MET A 19 4.95 -19.35 2.26
C MET A 19 5.78 -19.55 3.53
N HIS A 20 6.68 -20.54 3.55
CA HIS A 20 7.63 -20.71 4.65
C HIS A 20 8.58 -19.51 4.72
N LEU A 21 9.21 -19.14 3.60
CA LEU A 21 10.14 -18.01 3.53
C LEU A 21 9.48 -16.67 3.86
N ILE A 22 8.25 -16.42 3.40
CA ILE A 22 7.48 -15.23 3.80
C ILE A 22 7.36 -15.17 5.33
N LYS A 23 6.93 -16.25 5.96
CA LYS A 23 6.71 -16.30 7.42
C LYS A 23 7.99 -16.19 8.25
N THR A 24 9.09 -16.73 7.76
CA THR A 24 10.34 -16.80 8.55
C THR A 24 11.31 -15.66 8.25
N VAL A 25 11.21 -15.04 7.07
CA VAL A 25 12.14 -13.99 6.62
C VAL A 25 11.46 -12.62 6.58
N ILE A 26 10.25 -12.54 6.00
CA ILE A 26 9.61 -11.25 5.69
C ILE A 26 8.66 -10.79 6.80
N ASP A 27 7.74 -11.65 7.26
CA ASP A 27 6.76 -11.30 8.30
C ASP A 27 7.41 -10.71 9.57
N PRO A 28 8.54 -11.25 10.09
CA PRO A 28 9.21 -10.65 11.24
C PRO A 28 9.71 -9.21 11.00
N LYS A 29 10.07 -8.87 9.76
CA LYS A 29 10.51 -7.52 9.38
C LYS A 29 9.33 -6.56 9.32
N PHE A 30 8.17 -7.02 8.83
CA PHE A 30 6.93 -6.27 8.91
C PHE A 30 6.53 -5.99 10.37
N GLU A 31 6.53 -7.02 11.21
CA GLU A 31 6.20 -6.92 12.63
C GLU A 31 7.15 -5.97 13.37
N GLN A 32 8.45 -6.02 13.06
CA GLN A 32 9.45 -5.13 13.65
C GLN A 32 9.21 -3.65 13.31
N LEU A 33 8.84 -3.33 12.06
CA LEU A 33 8.66 -1.95 11.60
C LEU A 33 7.28 -1.37 11.94
N ALA A 34 6.27 -2.23 12.10
CA ALA A 34 4.89 -1.82 12.28
C ALA A 34 4.67 -0.80 13.42
N PRO A 35 5.24 -0.95 14.64
CA PRO A 35 5.07 0.04 15.71
C PRO A 35 5.58 1.43 15.33
N THR A 36 6.74 1.51 14.68
CA THR A 36 7.33 2.79 14.25
C THR A 36 6.50 3.43 13.14
N ILE A 37 6.01 2.65 12.18
CA ILE A 37 5.12 3.13 11.12
C ILE A 37 3.81 3.66 11.71
N ILE A 38 3.16 2.87 12.58
CA ILE A 38 1.91 3.27 13.26
C ILE A 38 2.09 4.57 14.03
N ALA A 39 3.18 4.71 14.80
CA ALA A 39 3.46 5.93 15.55
C ALA A 39 3.61 7.18 14.65
N ASN A 40 4.13 7.01 13.43
CA ASN A 40 4.29 8.11 12.47
C ASN A 40 3.04 8.38 11.62
N LEU A 41 2.14 7.41 11.49
CA LEU A 41 0.83 7.57 10.85
C LEU A 41 -0.20 8.20 11.81
N GLN A 42 -0.05 7.97 13.11
CA GLN A 42 -1.01 8.43 14.11
C GLN A 42 -1.16 9.95 14.08
N THR A 43 -2.39 10.41 13.84
CA THR A 43 -2.77 11.82 13.97
C THR A 43 -3.50 12.02 15.30
N PRO A 44 -3.23 13.09 16.07
CA PRO A 44 -3.96 13.38 17.30
C PRO A 44 -5.46 13.53 17.04
N GLY A 45 -6.28 12.84 17.84
CA GLY A 45 -7.74 12.86 17.73
C GLY A 45 -8.33 11.86 16.73
N GLU A 46 -7.50 11.20 15.92
CA GLU A 46 -7.94 10.18 14.96
C GLU A 46 -7.90 8.75 15.55
N PRO A 47 -8.71 7.80 15.03
CA PRO A 47 -8.64 6.40 15.42
C PRO A 47 -7.23 5.79 15.26
N PRO A 48 -6.88 4.75 16.05
CA PRO A 48 -5.58 4.12 15.95
C PRO A 48 -5.43 3.31 14.65
N PHE A 49 -4.21 3.26 14.11
CA PHE A 49 -3.86 2.34 13.04
C PHE A 49 -3.54 0.94 13.59
N TYR A 50 -3.90 -0.08 12.80
CA TYR A 50 -3.62 -1.49 13.05
C TYR A 50 -2.85 -2.07 11.88
N ALA A 51 -1.83 -2.89 12.18
CA ALA A 51 -1.08 -3.63 11.18
C ALA A 51 -1.76 -4.97 10.87
N HIS A 52 -1.84 -5.31 9.57
CA HIS A 52 -2.45 -6.51 9.03
C HIS A 52 -1.48 -7.19 8.06
N VAL A 53 -0.77 -8.22 8.51
CA VAL A 53 0.11 -9.00 7.63
C VAL A 53 -0.74 -9.83 6.66
N ALA A 54 -0.39 -9.80 5.37
CA ALA A 54 -1.08 -10.53 4.32
C ALA A 54 -1.00 -12.05 4.55
N LYS A 55 -2.16 -12.67 4.79
CA LYS A 55 -2.23 -14.10 5.15
C LYS A 55 -2.24 -15.06 3.96
N HIS A 56 -2.37 -14.56 2.73
CA HIS A 56 -2.42 -15.36 1.49
C HIS A 56 -3.45 -16.50 1.48
N LEU A 57 -4.54 -16.39 2.25
CA LEU A 57 -5.52 -17.47 2.50
C LEU A 57 -6.26 -17.99 1.26
N ARG A 58 -6.22 -17.24 0.15
CA ARG A 58 -6.85 -17.61 -1.13
C ARG A 58 -5.90 -18.34 -2.09
N ARG A 59 -4.65 -18.63 -1.69
CA ARG A 59 -3.66 -19.33 -2.52
C ARG A 59 -3.71 -20.84 -2.25
N PHE A 60 -4.05 -21.62 -3.27
CA PHE A 60 -4.20 -23.08 -3.18
C PHE A 60 -3.19 -23.87 -4.02
N LYS A 61 -2.78 -23.31 -5.17
CA LYS A 61 -1.87 -23.97 -6.12
C LYS A 61 -0.63 -23.11 -6.40
N ASN A 62 -0.85 -21.85 -6.73
CA ASN A 62 0.23 -20.94 -7.09
C ASN A 62 0.74 -20.21 -5.84
N PRO A 63 2.07 -20.13 -5.63
CA PRO A 63 2.65 -19.30 -4.59
C PRO A 63 2.24 -17.83 -4.77
N PRO A 64 2.18 -17.03 -3.68
CA PRO A 64 1.89 -15.61 -3.78
C PRO A 64 2.98 -14.90 -4.60
N VAL A 65 2.58 -13.99 -5.48
CA VAL A 65 3.49 -13.24 -6.36
C VAL A 65 4.14 -12.04 -5.66
N ASP A 66 3.61 -11.69 -4.50
CA ASP A 66 3.95 -10.55 -3.66
C ASP A 66 3.60 -10.85 -2.19
N THR A 67 4.05 -10.02 -1.26
CA THR A 67 3.64 -10.08 0.15
C THR A 67 3.75 -8.72 0.81
N TRP A 68 2.90 -8.44 1.80
CA TRP A 68 2.84 -7.11 2.42
C TRP A 68 2.31 -7.12 3.85
N VAL A 69 2.49 -6.00 4.52
CA VAL A 69 1.73 -5.59 5.71
C VAL A 69 0.92 -4.34 5.38
N ALA A 70 -0.38 -4.39 5.68
CA ALA A 70 -1.28 -3.27 5.52
C ALA A 70 -1.50 -2.53 6.84
N PHE A 71 -1.71 -1.21 6.77
CA PHE A 71 -2.02 -0.35 7.91
C PHE A 71 -3.36 0.34 7.69
N SER A 72 -4.34 0.04 8.54
CA SER A 72 -5.71 0.58 8.45
C SER A 72 -6.23 0.96 9.83
N GLN A 73 -7.13 1.94 9.90
CA GLN A 73 -7.83 2.32 11.12
C GLN A 73 -8.95 1.34 11.52
N ASN A 74 -9.23 0.32 10.69
CA ASN A 74 -10.11 -0.77 11.07
C ASN A 74 -9.31 -1.96 11.66
N LYS A 75 -9.70 -2.38 12.87
CA LYS A 75 -9.04 -3.46 13.61
C LYS A 75 -9.20 -4.85 12.98
N ARG A 76 -10.24 -5.08 12.17
CA ARG A 76 -10.63 -6.41 11.69
C ARG A 76 -10.22 -6.68 10.24
N SER A 77 -10.22 -5.65 9.40
CA SER A 77 -9.97 -5.80 7.97
C SER A 77 -9.40 -4.50 7.40
N TYR A 78 -8.47 -4.62 6.47
CA TYR A 78 -7.94 -3.48 5.72
C TYR A 78 -8.60 -3.33 4.34
N LYS A 79 -9.02 -4.43 3.69
CA LYS A 79 -9.43 -4.41 2.28
C LYS A 79 -10.65 -3.54 1.95
N ALA A 80 -11.62 -3.54 2.85
CA ALA A 80 -12.84 -2.73 2.69
C ALA A 80 -12.64 -1.27 3.16
N TRP A 81 -11.41 -0.88 3.49
CA TRP A 81 -11.07 0.43 4.04
C TRP A 81 -9.90 1.03 3.25
N PRO A 82 -9.75 2.36 3.20
CA PRO A 82 -8.50 2.95 2.75
C PRO A 82 -7.37 2.49 3.67
N HIS A 83 -6.23 2.14 3.11
CA HIS A 83 -5.10 1.63 3.88
C HIS A 83 -3.77 1.94 3.21
N PHE A 84 -2.70 1.84 3.99
CA PHE A 84 -1.34 1.87 3.48
C PHE A 84 -0.80 0.45 3.38
N GLU A 85 0.13 0.21 2.46
CA GLU A 85 0.85 -1.06 2.33
C GLU A 85 2.36 -0.85 2.28
N LEU A 86 3.08 -1.72 2.99
CA LEU A 86 4.52 -1.93 2.80
C LEU A 86 4.70 -3.38 2.37
N GLY A 87 5.27 -3.61 1.19
CA GLY A 87 5.38 -4.96 0.67
C GLY A 87 6.47 -5.14 -0.37
N LEU A 88 6.61 -6.37 -0.84
CA LEU A 88 7.58 -6.77 -1.84
C LEU A 88 6.87 -7.40 -3.04
N TRP A 89 7.24 -6.93 -4.22
CA TRP A 89 7.21 -7.70 -5.46
C TRP A 89 8.60 -8.32 -5.70
N PRO A 90 8.76 -9.25 -6.66
CA PRO A 90 10.07 -9.82 -6.97
C PRO A 90 11.13 -8.81 -7.40
N ASP A 91 10.70 -7.64 -7.89
CA ASP A 91 11.59 -6.63 -8.46
C ASP A 91 11.65 -5.32 -7.65
N ARG A 92 10.85 -5.16 -6.58
CA ARG A 92 10.80 -3.91 -5.81
C ARG A 92 10.17 -4.06 -4.43
N LEU A 93 10.62 -3.25 -3.48
CA LEU A 93 9.85 -2.90 -2.29
C LEU A 93 8.83 -1.82 -2.68
N PHE A 94 7.57 -1.96 -2.30
CA PHE A 94 6.53 -0.97 -2.52
C PHE A 94 6.00 -0.37 -1.22
N ILE A 95 5.65 0.92 -1.29
CA ILE A 95 5.18 1.74 -0.17
C ILE A 95 3.95 2.52 -0.69
N TYR A 96 2.75 1.96 -0.52
CA TYR A 96 1.53 2.41 -1.19
C TYR A 96 0.45 2.89 -0.23
N PHE A 97 -0.45 3.70 -0.78
CA PHE A 97 -1.79 3.99 -0.28
C PHE A 97 -2.78 3.42 -1.29
N ASP A 98 -3.75 2.65 -0.79
CA ASP A 98 -4.63 1.83 -1.60
C ASP A 98 -6.11 2.09 -1.28
N ILE A 99 -6.90 2.22 -2.34
CA ILE A 99 -8.36 2.14 -2.33
C ILE A 99 -8.76 0.99 -3.26
N LEU A 100 -9.06 -0.16 -2.66
CA LEU A 100 -9.43 -1.36 -3.40
C LEU A 100 -10.89 -1.32 -3.87
N ASP A 101 -11.24 -2.25 -4.75
CA ASP A 101 -12.58 -2.32 -5.34
C ASP A 101 -13.67 -2.54 -4.26
N GLU A 102 -13.33 -3.22 -3.17
CA GLU A 102 -14.22 -3.46 -2.03
C GLU A 102 -14.50 -2.18 -1.21
N CYS A 103 -13.60 -1.22 -1.23
CA CYS A 103 -13.71 0.07 -0.53
C CYS A 103 -14.38 1.15 -1.39
N LYS A 104 -14.21 1.05 -2.71
CA LYS A 104 -14.65 2.06 -3.69
C LYS A 104 -16.11 2.53 -3.54
N PRO A 105 -17.12 1.68 -3.34
CA PRO A 105 -18.52 2.14 -3.22
C PRO A 105 -18.75 3.08 -2.04
N ALA A 106 -18.11 2.83 -0.89
CA ALA A 106 -18.23 3.68 0.29
C ALA A 106 -17.58 5.06 0.04
N VAL A 107 -16.45 5.08 -0.66
CA VAL A 107 -15.78 6.31 -1.09
C VAL A 107 -16.68 7.12 -2.03
N GLN A 108 -17.21 6.51 -3.10
CA GLN A 108 -18.06 7.20 -4.08
C GLN A 108 -19.38 7.70 -3.51
N ALA A 109 -19.88 7.11 -2.42
CA ALA A 109 -21.09 7.55 -1.75
C ALA A 109 -20.92 8.90 -1.03
N GLN A 110 -19.72 9.19 -0.52
CA GLN A 110 -19.47 10.31 0.40
C GLN A 110 -18.48 11.35 -0.14
N MET A 111 -17.81 11.09 -1.27
CA MET A 111 -16.89 12.05 -1.88
C MET A 111 -16.84 11.96 -3.41
N GLN A 112 -16.55 13.10 -4.05
CA GLN A 112 -16.24 13.13 -5.47
C GLN A 112 -14.77 12.76 -5.67
N LEU A 113 -14.48 11.76 -6.51
CA LEU A 113 -13.11 11.29 -6.71
C LEU A 113 -12.18 12.36 -7.31
N ALA A 114 -12.75 13.35 -8.01
CA ALA A 114 -12.02 14.52 -8.49
C ALA A 114 -11.40 15.36 -7.36
N ASP A 115 -11.96 15.31 -6.14
CA ASP A 115 -11.46 16.06 -4.98
C ASP A 115 -10.08 15.55 -4.49
N LEU A 116 -9.67 14.36 -4.93
CA LEU A 116 -8.34 13.83 -4.69
C LEU A 116 -7.27 14.45 -5.60
N ALA A 117 -7.65 15.00 -6.76
CA ALA A 117 -6.70 15.46 -7.77
C ALA A 117 -5.72 16.53 -7.25
N PRO A 118 -6.15 17.59 -6.53
CA PRO A 118 -5.20 18.59 -6.03
C PRO A 118 -4.16 18.00 -5.07
N ARG A 119 -4.54 17.00 -4.27
CA ARG A 119 -3.67 16.34 -3.29
C ARG A 119 -2.69 15.40 -3.97
N LEU A 120 -3.15 14.65 -4.97
CA LEU A 120 -2.31 13.78 -5.79
C LEU A 120 -1.30 14.59 -6.64
N LEU A 121 -1.73 15.71 -7.21
CA LEU A 121 -0.87 16.60 -8.00
C LEU A 121 0.19 17.33 -7.16
N ALA A 122 -0.01 17.43 -5.85
CA ALA A 122 0.94 18.02 -4.91
C ALA A 122 2.03 17.04 -4.46
N LEU A 123 1.95 15.76 -4.83
CA LEU A 123 2.98 14.78 -4.50
C LEU A 123 4.31 15.15 -5.20
N PRO A 124 5.46 14.95 -4.52
CA PRO A 124 6.75 15.19 -5.14
C PRO A 124 7.04 14.17 -6.25
N THR A 125 8.08 14.44 -7.03
CA THR A 125 8.57 13.47 -8.02
C THR A 125 8.95 12.13 -7.37
N GLY A 126 8.94 11.08 -8.19
CA GLY A 126 9.26 9.70 -7.76
C GLY A 126 8.06 8.91 -7.23
N PHE A 127 6.86 9.50 -7.16
CA PHE A 127 5.63 8.76 -6.92
C PHE A 127 5.13 8.04 -8.18
N VAL A 128 4.47 6.91 -7.97
CA VAL A 128 3.83 6.08 -8.97
C VAL A 128 2.33 5.94 -8.66
N ILE A 129 1.56 5.61 -9.69
CA ILE A 129 0.12 5.40 -9.61
C ILE A 129 -0.29 4.17 -10.41
N SER A 130 -1.32 3.46 -9.95
CA SER A 130 -1.92 2.31 -10.63
C SER A 130 -3.41 2.22 -10.34
N ASN A 131 -4.12 1.47 -11.17
CA ASN A 131 -5.54 1.13 -10.99
C ASN A 131 -5.77 -0.35 -10.65
N ASN A 132 -4.69 -1.09 -10.33
CA ASN A 132 -4.74 -2.52 -10.03
C ASN A 132 -3.58 -2.90 -9.10
N HIS A 133 -3.88 -3.22 -7.83
CA HIS A 133 -2.89 -3.69 -6.86
C HIS A 133 -2.43 -5.13 -7.13
N GLY A 134 -3.16 -5.90 -7.94
CA GLY A 134 -2.85 -7.29 -8.27
C GLY A 134 -1.72 -7.48 -9.28
N VAL A 135 -1.10 -6.39 -9.77
CA VAL A 135 0.01 -6.43 -10.73
C VAL A 135 1.13 -5.48 -10.29
N PRO A 136 2.41 -5.82 -10.57
CA PRO A 136 3.54 -4.97 -10.19
C PRO A 136 3.68 -3.69 -11.03
N THR A 137 2.97 -3.63 -12.18
CA THR A 137 3.11 -2.51 -13.12
C THR A 137 2.43 -1.26 -12.59
N THR A 138 3.18 -0.17 -12.57
CA THR A 138 2.72 1.16 -12.18
C THR A 138 3.18 2.19 -13.21
N GLU A 139 2.49 3.32 -13.27
CA GLU A 139 2.88 4.48 -14.08
C GLU A 139 3.46 5.57 -13.17
N SER A 140 4.36 6.43 -13.67
CA SER A 140 4.76 7.61 -12.92
C SER A 140 3.54 8.49 -12.63
N ALA A 141 3.43 9.06 -11.44
CA ALA A 141 2.32 9.92 -11.02
C ALA A 141 2.41 11.33 -11.64
N THR A 142 2.44 11.40 -12.97
CA THR A 142 2.39 12.65 -13.73
C THR A 142 0.97 13.23 -13.70
N PRO A 143 0.78 14.54 -13.99
CA PRO A 143 -0.57 15.10 -14.06
C PRO A 143 -1.52 14.37 -15.01
N ALA A 144 -1.00 13.89 -16.15
CA ALA A 144 -1.77 13.13 -17.13
C ALA A 144 -2.21 11.77 -16.56
N ASN A 145 -1.26 11.03 -15.96
CA ASN A 145 -1.54 9.70 -15.41
C ASN A 145 -2.43 9.78 -14.17
N ILE A 146 -2.28 10.81 -13.31
CA ILE A 146 -3.17 11.07 -12.19
C ILE A 146 -4.60 11.30 -12.69
N THR A 147 -4.78 12.19 -13.66
CA THR A 147 -6.10 12.48 -14.23
C THR A 147 -6.74 11.23 -14.83
N GLN A 148 -5.95 10.43 -15.56
CA GLN A 148 -6.42 9.20 -16.17
C GLN A 148 -6.78 8.14 -15.12
N ALA A 149 -5.96 7.99 -14.07
CA ALA A 149 -6.18 7.02 -13.01
C ALA A 149 -7.42 7.33 -12.19
N ILE A 150 -7.65 8.60 -11.82
CA ILE A 150 -8.88 9.03 -11.15
C ILE A 150 -10.10 8.74 -12.03
N LYS A 151 -10.04 9.08 -13.32
CA LYS A 151 -11.14 8.81 -14.26
C LYS A 151 -11.45 7.32 -14.38
N LYS A 152 -10.42 6.46 -14.51
CA LYS A 152 -10.59 5.00 -14.55
C LYS A 152 -11.17 4.47 -13.24
N PHE A 153 -10.63 4.96 -12.12
CA PHE A 153 -11.09 4.60 -10.79
C PHE A 153 -12.56 4.96 -10.59
N ASP A 154 -13.04 6.08 -11.14
CA ASP A 154 -14.47 6.42 -11.07
C ASP A 154 -15.32 5.52 -11.98
N GLN A 155 -14.93 5.40 -13.24
CA GLN A 155 -15.74 4.78 -14.30
C GLN A 155 -15.89 3.25 -14.20
N TYR A 156 -14.82 2.52 -13.84
CA TYR A 156 -14.80 1.06 -13.96
C TYR A 156 -15.03 0.38 -12.62
N LYS A 157 -16.00 -0.53 -12.56
CA LYS A 157 -16.45 -1.19 -11.31
C LYS A 157 -15.31 -1.83 -10.50
N HIS A 158 -14.41 -2.55 -11.17
CA HIS A 158 -13.29 -3.27 -10.54
C HIS A 158 -11.95 -2.54 -10.67
N SER A 159 -11.99 -1.22 -10.92
CA SER A 159 -10.79 -0.40 -10.86
C SER A 159 -10.52 0.00 -9.43
N GLU A 160 -9.23 0.11 -9.12
CA GLU A 160 -8.72 0.52 -7.82
C GLU A 160 -7.97 1.84 -7.97
N LEU A 161 -7.49 2.39 -6.86
CA LEU A 161 -6.57 3.52 -6.86
C LEU A 161 -5.41 3.21 -5.92
N VAL A 162 -4.23 3.08 -6.51
CA VAL A 162 -2.97 2.77 -5.82
C VAL A 162 -2.02 3.92 -6.07
N VAL A 163 -1.43 4.52 -5.04
CA VAL A 163 -0.42 5.58 -5.17
C VAL A 163 0.67 5.45 -4.12
N GLY A 164 1.91 5.69 -4.50
CA GLY A 164 3.02 5.69 -3.54
C GLY A 164 4.38 5.63 -4.21
N ARG A 165 5.33 4.92 -3.61
CA ARG A 165 6.68 4.75 -4.15
C ARG A 165 7.07 3.29 -4.25
N ALA A 166 8.06 3.02 -5.08
CA ALA A 166 8.73 1.74 -5.10
C ALA A 166 10.25 1.92 -5.19
N VAL A 167 10.98 1.01 -4.56
CA VAL A 167 12.44 0.93 -4.55
C VAL A 167 12.81 -0.37 -5.25
N GLY A 168 13.45 -0.28 -6.41
CA GLY A 168 13.80 -1.44 -7.22
C GLY A 168 14.87 -2.30 -6.56
N VAL A 169 14.82 -3.61 -6.75
CA VAL A 169 15.88 -4.53 -6.30
C VAL A 169 17.25 -4.06 -6.80
N ASN A 170 18.29 -4.23 -5.98
CA ASN A 170 19.65 -3.73 -6.16
C ASN A 170 19.82 -2.21 -6.03
N ASP A 171 18.79 -1.46 -5.61
CA ASP A 171 18.96 -0.07 -5.23
C ASP A 171 19.92 0.05 -4.02
N PRO A 172 20.88 0.99 -4.02
CA PRO A 172 21.80 1.19 -2.90
C PRO A 172 21.11 1.46 -1.55
N LEU A 173 19.86 1.90 -1.55
CA LEU A 173 19.06 2.06 -0.33
C LEU A 173 18.96 0.77 0.51
N PHE A 174 19.06 -0.40 -0.10
CA PHE A 174 19.04 -1.67 0.64
C PHE A 174 20.32 -1.93 1.45
N GLU A 175 21.38 -1.12 1.25
CA GLU A 175 22.61 -1.15 2.04
C GLU A 175 22.60 -0.11 3.18
N ASP A 176 21.61 0.79 3.21
CA ASP A 176 21.43 1.82 4.24
C ASP A 176 20.06 1.70 4.92
N ALA A 177 20.07 0.99 6.04
CA ALA A 177 18.88 0.72 6.84
C ALA A 177 18.15 2.00 7.29
N ASP A 178 18.89 3.03 7.68
CA ASP A 178 18.28 4.26 8.20
C ASP A 178 17.67 5.09 7.08
N ALA A 179 18.36 5.19 5.94
CA ALA A 179 17.84 5.89 4.76
C ALA A 179 16.58 5.23 4.20
N LEU A 180 16.56 3.89 4.10
CA LEU A 180 15.37 3.18 3.63
C LEU A 180 14.19 3.32 4.61
N ASN A 181 14.42 3.26 5.92
CA ASN A 181 13.38 3.53 6.91
C ASN A 181 12.83 4.95 6.80
N GLN A 182 13.73 5.93 6.65
CA GLN A 182 13.34 7.33 6.47
C GLN A 182 12.48 7.50 5.21
N LEU A 183 12.82 6.82 4.11
CA LEU A 183 12.03 6.84 2.88
C LEU A 183 10.63 6.25 3.11
N ILE A 184 10.52 5.10 3.78
CA ILE A 184 9.23 4.45 4.08
C ILE A 184 8.34 5.40 4.89
N ILE A 185 8.85 5.93 6.00
CA ILE A 185 8.10 6.83 6.89
C ILE A 185 7.73 8.13 6.17
N THR A 186 8.66 8.73 5.43
CA THR A 186 8.40 9.97 4.70
C THR A 186 7.32 9.78 3.65
N THR A 187 7.34 8.66 2.93
CA THR A 187 6.35 8.34 1.90
C THR A 187 4.95 8.23 2.50
N PHE A 188 4.79 7.47 3.59
CA PHE A 188 3.49 7.38 4.27
C PHE A 188 3.00 8.73 4.81
N LYS A 189 3.88 9.55 5.38
CA LYS A 189 3.52 10.91 5.83
C LYS A 189 3.10 11.82 4.68
N GLN A 190 3.70 11.69 3.49
CA GLN A 190 3.31 12.43 2.30
C GLN A 190 1.97 11.95 1.71
N LEU A 191 1.58 10.71 1.98
CA LEU A 191 0.30 10.15 1.57
C LEU A 191 -0.84 10.41 2.57
N LEU A 192 -0.55 10.73 3.84
CA LEU A 192 -1.56 11.05 4.87
C LEU A 192 -2.59 12.12 4.43
N PRO A 193 -2.19 13.23 3.78
CA PRO A 193 -3.15 14.22 3.31
C PRO A 193 -4.15 13.67 2.28
N ILE A 194 -3.82 12.59 1.57
CA ILE A 194 -4.73 11.90 0.65
C ILE A 194 -5.60 10.90 1.42
N TYR A 195 -5.00 10.16 2.34
CA TYR A 195 -5.68 9.15 3.17
C TYR A 195 -6.82 9.74 4.02
N GLN A 196 -6.56 10.82 4.76
CA GLN A 196 -7.48 11.37 5.76
C GLN A 196 -8.89 11.68 5.22
N PRO A 197 -9.05 12.45 4.11
CA PRO A 197 -10.39 12.73 3.59
C PRO A 197 -11.10 11.46 3.06
N VAL A 198 -10.36 10.49 2.49
CA VAL A 198 -10.94 9.23 2.03
C VAL A 198 -11.43 8.41 3.22
N MET A 199 -10.63 8.34 4.28
CA MET A 199 -10.98 7.62 5.50
C MET A 199 -12.18 8.24 6.22
N ALA A 200 -12.27 9.57 6.27
CA ALA A 200 -13.44 10.27 6.79
C ALA A 200 -14.70 9.95 5.97
N ALA A 201 -14.59 9.95 4.63
CA ALA A 201 -15.70 9.59 3.74
C ALA A 201 -16.17 8.14 3.97
N VAL A 202 -15.24 7.17 4.08
CA VAL A 202 -15.60 5.77 4.32
C VAL A 202 -16.19 5.56 5.72
N SER A 203 -15.67 6.22 6.75
CA SER A 203 -16.25 6.15 8.10
C SER A 203 -17.70 6.63 8.12
N ALA A 204 -18.00 7.77 7.48
CA ALA A 204 -19.37 8.30 7.39
C ALA A 204 -20.32 7.32 6.69
N ALA A 205 -19.88 6.67 5.60
CA ALA A 205 -20.67 5.67 4.89
C ALA A 205 -21.00 4.40 5.71
N HIS A 206 -20.29 4.16 6.82
CA HIS A 206 -20.54 3.03 7.71
C HIS A 206 -21.37 3.39 8.95
N GLU A 207 -21.64 4.68 9.18
CA GLU A 207 -22.51 5.17 10.24
C GLU A 207 -23.97 5.35 9.77
N ASP A 208 -24.18 5.53 8.46
CA ASP A 208 -25.48 5.58 7.77
C ASP A 208 -26.12 4.19 7.51
#